data_AF-A0A5C6X9N5-F1
#
_entry.id   AF-A0A5C6X9N5-F1
#
_cell.length_a   1.000
_cell.length_b   1.000
_cell.length_c   1.000
_cell.angle_alpha   90.00
_cell.angle_beta   90.00
_cell.angle_gamma   90.00
#
_symmetry.space_group_name_H-M   'P 1'
#
loop_
_entity.id
_entity.type
_entity.pdbx_description
1 polymer ?
#
loop_
_entity_poly.entity_id
_entity_poly.type
_entity_poly.pdbx_seq_one_letter_code
_entity_poly.pdbx_strand_id
1 'polypeptide(L)'
;MPRRLPPRSSSPFPLHRLLTPLFCALLIFGGACTCDDDDPDDNPNLDAGDVGDVDDAGDTEDVEPPDVADDADADEDDADDADEDTGDVGDEVVPIPAGQARIQVIHAAADPDAATVDVYLNETLLLDDFAFRTTTPFVDVDAGDDLEIAIAPGDSASVDDALTTFSAVSLPAEERTIIVVAGVLDPDGFDPNPDEADTTLSLYTFADARERSNDSNFDQLAIFHASTDQPAVALALPDGTEILSQLAYGEFAENYLSVPPGVLAFDLLQASDGARQGSFQTPELTGGDAFVVVATGFSDTAQNPDATFELTLFPSRYGGDRSEGVALEDAARLQLIHNAPDPDAASVDLYLDSELTYPAVAFREATSFRTVAAGQDFELLVTAAGDANTEVLTSTLNLGNGQSAVAVIGGVLDPGDFTANPDGEDIALRIFLNSDALEEARSADTVDLLVFHGVPDAPTVALVTDAGESAQVLSPTLTYGDFDGYLSVAPEDIVAQITPASDTTTALAGFALPLSLLEGEALTVVASGLLNTTDAARSLALLIVSADGNLTVVSPEE
;
A
#
# COMPACT_ATOMS: atom_id res chain seq x y z
N MET A 1 -32.72 -8.22 -56.95
CA MET A 1 -32.99 -6.90 -56.33
C MET A 1 -32.53 -6.96 -54.88
N PRO A 2 -31.50 -6.21 -54.47
CA PRO A 2 -31.32 -5.79 -53.08
C PRO A 2 -32.06 -4.46 -52.84
N ARG A 3 -32.72 -4.29 -51.68
CA ARG A 3 -33.35 -3.02 -51.30
C ARG A 3 -32.31 -2.09 -50.66
N ARG A 4 -32.27 -0.83 -51.09
CA ARG A 4 -31.69 0.26 -50.28
C ARG A 4 -32.69 0.68 -49.21
N LEU A 5 -32.20 0.97 -48.01
CA LEU A 5 -32.84 1.84 -47.01
C LEU A 5 -31.82 2.91 -46.57
N PRO A 6 -32.26 4.04 -45.98
CA PRO A 6 -31.52 5.31 -46.05
C PRO A 6 -30.59 5.58 -44.85
N PRO A 7 -29.64 6.52 -44.99
CA PRO A 7 -28.86 7.03 -43.85
C PRO A 7 -29.73 7.85 -42.89
N ARG A 8 -29.27 7.98 -41.64
CA ARG A 8 -29.70 9.01 -40.68
C ARG A 8 -28.54 9.96 -40.43
N SER A 9 -28.82 11.26 -40.34
CA SER A 9 -27.82 12.30 -40.13
C SER A 9 -28.42 13.49 -39.40
N SER A 10 -28.08 13.64 -38.11
CA SER A 10 -28.30 14.85 -37.28
C SER A 10 -27.97 14.50 -35.82
N SER A 11 -27.23 15.27 -35.03
CA SER A 11 -26.27 16.37 -35.30
C SER A 11 -25.66 16.75 -33.93
N PRO A 12 -24.37 17.14 -33.84
CA PRO A 12 -23.75 17.44 -32.55
C PRO A 12 -24.27 18.76 -31.97
N PHE A 13 -24.39 18.80 -30.63
CA PHE A 13 -24.41 20.04 -29.85
C PHE A 13 -23.57 19.84 -28.58
N PRO A 14 -22.75 20.82 -28.18
CA PRO A 14 -21.82 20.66 -27.06
C PRO A 14 -22.42 21.12 -25.73
N LEU A 15 -21.88 20.60 -24.63
CA LEU A 15 -21.79 21.33 -23.36
C LEU A 15 -20.32 21.44 -22.94
N HIS A 16 -20.05 22.44 -22.11
CA HIS A 16 -18.71 22.90 -21.75
C HIS A 16 -18.78 23.44 -20.30
N ARG A 17 -17.77 23.14 -19.47
CA ARG A 17 -17.51 23.62 -18.09
C ARG A 17 -18.30 22.97 -16.93
N LEU A 18 -17.68 23.09 -15.74
CA LEU A 18 -17.98 22.51 -14.41
C LEU A 18 -17.57 21.03 -14.32
N LEU A 19 -16.41 20.62 -13.79
CA LEU A 19 -15.36 21.30 -12.98
C LEU A 19 -15.74 21.61 -11.51
N THR A 20 -14.88 21.09 -10.60
CA THR A 20 -14.83 21.26 -9.12
C THR A 20 -15.74 20.33 -8.28
N PRO A 21 -15.20 19.60 -7.26
CA PRO A 21 -15.88 18.47 -6.59
C PRO A 21 -16.67 18.84 -5.32
N LEU A 22 -17.24 17.83 -4.65
CA LEU A 22 -18.00 17.95 -3.40
C LEU A 22 -17.42 17.05 -2.29
N PHE A 23 -16.30 17.46 -1.69
CA PHE A 23 -15.81 16.93 -0.40
C PHE A 23 -15.95 18.04 0.65
N CYS A 24 -16.91 17.91 1.56
CA CYS A 24 -17.16 18.85 2.67
C CYS A 24 -18.24 18.29 3.61
N ALA A 25 -17.85 17.61 4.69
CA ALA A 25 -18.80 16.87 5.54
C ALA A 25 -18.59 16.97 7.07
N LEU A 26 -17.74 17.87 7.60
CA LEU A 26 -17.70 18.11 9.06
C LEU A 26 -17.22 19.54 9.41
N LEU A 27 -18.16 20.44 9.80
CA LEU A 27 -17.91 21.63 10.63
C LEU A 27 -19.17 22.52 10.89
N ILE A 28 -20.18 22.02 11.62
CA ILE A 28 -21.16 22.90 12.29
C ILE A 28 -21.59 22.35 13.66
N PHE A 29 -21.12 22.98 14.74
CA PHE A 29 -21.96 23.24 15.93
C PHE A 29 -21.42 24.44 16.73
N GLY A 30 -21.83 25.65 16.32
CA GLY A 30 -21.68 26.87 17.13
C GLY A 30 -22.96 27.15 17.92
N GLY A 31 -22.86 27.31 19.24
CA GLY A 31 -24.03 27.40 20.13
C GLY A 31 -23.80 28.28 21.37
N ALA A 32 -23.48 29.56 21.17
CA ALA A 32 -23.26 30.49 22.27
C ALA A 32 -24.55 30.79 23.07
N CYS A 33 -24.43 30.83 24.41
CA CYS A 33 -25.43 31.39 25.32
C CYS A 33 -24.79 32.51 26.15
N THR A 34 -25.54 33.58 26.39
CA THR A 34 -25.02 34.85 26.96
C THR A 34 -25.68 35.21 28.30
N CYS A 35 -24.91 35.20 29.38
CA CYS A 35 -25.17 35.84 30.68
C CYS A 35 -23.91 35.68 31.55
N ASP A 36 -23.57 36.58 32.48
CA ASP A 36 -24.06 37.95 32.74
C ASP A 36 -22.90 38.77 33.35
N ASP A 37 -23.04 40.09 33.46
CA ASP A 37 -22.09 40.91 34.23
C ASP A 37 -22.28 40.69 35.75
N ASP A 38 -21.20 40.39 36.49
CA ASP A 38 -21.00 40.84 37.89
C ASP A 38 -19.57 40.53 38.37
N ASP A 39 -18.76 41.59 38.52
CA ASP A 39 -17.49 41.62 39.26
C ASP A 39 -17.66 42.63 40.40
N PRO A 40 -17.42 42.21 41.66
CA PRO A 40 -16.44 42.98 42.42
C PRO A 40 -15.53 42.16 43.36
N ASP A 41 -14.26 42.55 43.36
CA ASP A 41 -13.32 42.58 44.50
C ASP A 41 -13.92 42.31 45.91
N ASP A 42 -13.38 41.32 46.63
CA ASP A 42 -12.79 41.57 47.96
C ASP A 42 -11.81 40.46 48.40
N ASN A 43 -10.91 40.77 49.35
CA ASN A 43 -9.69 40.00 49.63
C ASN A 43 -9.65 39.38 51.08
N PRO A 44 -8.50 39.16 51.75
CA PRO A 44 -7.96 37.82 52.03
C PRO A 44 -8.31 37.20 53.40
N ASN A 45 -8.32 35.87 53.43
CA ASN A 45 -7.96 34.98 54.56
C ASN A 45 -7.84 33.54 54.02
N LEU A 46 -7.00 32.63 54.51
CA LEU A 46 -6.45 32.44 55.87
C LEU A 46 -4.94 32.17 55.89
N ASP A 47 -4.36 32.29 57.09
CA ASP A 47 -2.95 32.02 57.43
C ASP A 47 -2.84 30.90 58.51
N ALA A 48 -1.67 30.26 58.57
CA ALA A 48 -1.08 29.46 59.67
C ALA A 48 -1.71 28.12 60.15
N GLY A 49 -0.83 27.15 60.47
CA GLY A 49 -1.04 26.03 61.39
C GLY A 49 -1.09 24.62 60.74
N ASP A 50 -0.12 23.69 60.78
CA ASP A 50 1.07 23.37 61.62
C ASP A 50 0.90 22.06 62.46
N VAL A 51 2.03 21.35 62.66
CA VAL A 51 2.33 20.11 63.44
C VAL A 51 1.57 18.80 63.16
N GLY A 52 2.34 17.69 63.03
CA GLY A 52 1.81 16.33 62.87
C GLY A 52 2.84 15.17 62.78
N ASP A 53 3.98 15.24 63.48
CA ASP A 53 5.03 14.20 63.50
C ASP A 53 4.58 12.78 63.92
N VAL A 54 5.21 11.73 63.36
CA VAL A 54 6.19 10.84 64.08
C VAL A 54 6.86 9.79 63.15
N ASP A 55 8.18 9.60 63.36
CA ASP A 55 9.05 8.40 63.22
C ASP A 55 9.03 7.58 61.88
N ASP A 56 10.16 7.10 61.32
CA ASP A 56 11.33 6.39 61.90
C ASP A 56 12.66 6.65 61.12
N ALA A 57 13.81 6.07 61.53
CA ALA A 57 15.17 6.63 61.30
C ALA A 57 16.21 5.81 60.48
N GLY A 58 17.33 6.49 60.11
CA GLY A 58 18.60 5.95 59.53
C GLY A 58 19.20 6.88 58.45
N ASP A 59 20.32 7.63 58.58
CA ASP A 59 21.62 7.48 59.29
C ASP A 59 22.55 6.45 58.60
N THR A 60 23.81 6.69 58.17
CA THR A 60 24.81 7.82 58.18
C THR A 60 25.40 8.03 56.73
N GLU A 61 26.41 8.85 56.34
CA GLU A 61 27.47 9.71 56.94
C GLU A 61 27.72 10.98 56.05
N ASP A 62 28.51 11.99 56.48
CA ASP A 62 29.00 13.15 55.69
C ASP A 62 30.42 12.98 55.10
N VAL A 63 30.74 13.58 53.92
CA VAL A 63 32.11 14.05 53.56
C VAL A 63 32.11 15.26 52.58
N GLU A 64 32.47 16.44 53.09
CA GLU A 64 33.20 17.54 52.38
C GLU A 64 34.69 17.52 52.86
N PRO A 65 35.68 18.34 52.38
CA PRO A 65 35.65 19.67 51.72
C PRO A 65 36.78 19.81 50.62
N PRO A 66 37.47 20.96 50.34
CA PRO A 66 37.25 22.39 50.66
C PRO A 66 37.42 23.39 49.49
N ASP A 67 37.19 24.68 49.80
CA ASP A 67 37.38 25.85 48.92
C ASP A 67 38.83 26.16 48.50
N VAL A 68 38.96 26.87 47.38
CA VAL A 68 40.01 27.88 47.13
C VAL A 68 39.45 29.01 46.27
N ALA A 69 40.00 30.22 46.43
CA ALA A 69 39.61 31.44 45.71
C ALA A 69 40.88 32.17 45.19
N ASP A 70 40.66 33.28 44.49
CA ASP A 70 41.61 34.00 43.61
C ASP A 70 42.00 33.17 42.36
N ASP A 71 42.27 33.75 41.19
CA ASP A 71 42.37 35.17 40.81
C ASP A 71 41.33 35.56 39.74
N ALA A 72 41.17 36.87 39.52
CA ALA A 72 40.44 37.41 38.37
C ALA A 72 41.42 38.01 37.36
N ASP A 73 41.29 37.61 36.09
CA ASP A 73 41.68 38.40 34.92
C ASP A 73 40.60 38.21 33.86
N ALA A 74 40.41 39.23 33.02
CA ALA A 74 39.45 39.21 31.92
C ALA A 74 40.20 39.52 30.63
N ASP A 75 40.11 38.61 29.66
CA ASP A 75 40.38 38.86 28.25
C ASP A 75 39.12 38.49 27.46
N GLU A 76 38.94 39.13 26.31
CA GLU A 76 37.75 39.05 25.46
C GLU A 76 37.89 37.92 24.41
N ASP A 77 36.83 37.71 23.62
CA ASP A 77 36.78 36.88 22.41
C ASP A 77 37.04 35.37 22.56
N ASP A 78 35.96 34.59 22.64
CA ASP A 78 35.69 33.48 21.69
C ASP A 78 34.20 33.12 21.77
N ALA A 79 33.47 33.37 20.68
CA ALA A 79 32.07 32.97 20.50
C ALA A 79 32.02 32.06 19.27
N ASP A 80 32.27 30.77 19.48
CA ASP A 80 32.05 29.74 18.47
C ASP A 80 30.62 29.19 18.61
N ASP A 81 29.87 29.30 17.51
CA ASP A 81 28.43 29.04 17.48
C ASP A 81 28.10 27.56 17.73
N ALA A 82 27.20 27.34 18.69
CA ALA A 82 26.51 26.06 18.88
C ALA A 82 25.08 26.16 18.33
N ASP A 83 24.96 26.49 17.04
CA ASP A 83 23.72 26.30 16.29
C ASP A 83 23.53 24.79 16.05
N GLU A 84 22.80 24.14 16.96
CA GLU A 84 22.10 22.90 16.62
C GLU A 84 20.97 23.28 15.66
N ASP A 85 21.24 23.21 14.35
CA ASP A 85 20.27 23.42 13.27
C ASP A 85 19.24 22.28 13.23
N THR A 86 18.37 22.26 14.24
CA THR A 86 17.10 21.54 14.21
C THR A 86 16.16 22.32 13.30
N GLY A 87 16.30 22.09 11.99
CA GLY A 87 15.82 22.96 10.91
C GLY A 87 14.31 23.22 10.82
N ASP A 88 13.77 24.01 11.75
CA ASP A 88 12.55 24.79 11.60
C ASP A 88 12.79 25.99 10.66
N VAL A 89 13.29 25.68 9.46
CA VAL A 89 13.28 26.59 8.31
C VAL A 89 11.84 26.71 7.82
N GLY A 90 11.08 27.58 8.48
CA GLY A 90 9.67 27.86 8.21
C GLY A 90 9.38 28.35 6.79
N ASP A 91 8.13 28.78 6.58
CA ASP A 91 7.41 28.96 5.29
C ASP A 91 8.00 29.98 4.28
N GLU A 92 9.24 30.43 4.42
CA GLU A 92 9.91 31.26 3.41
C GLU A 92 10.60 30.39 2.34
N VAL A 93 10.09 30.46 1.09
CA VAL A 93 10.74 29.87 -0.09
C VAL A 93 12.15 30.44 -0.24
N VAL A 94 13.16 29.57 -0.16
CA VAL A 94 14.57 29.97 -0.28
C VAL A 94 14.80 30.66 -1.63
N PRO A 95 15.36 31.89 -1.66
CA PRO A 95 15.56 32.64 -2.88
C PRO A 95 16.73 32.06 -3.69
N ILE A 96 16.47 31.73 -4.95
CA ILE A 96 17.51 31.31 -5.90
C ILE A 96 18.38 32.54 -6.25
N PRO A 97 19.73 32.44 -6.25
CA PRO A 97 20.59 33.56 -6.63
C PRO A 97 20.38 34.02 -8.08
N ALA A 98 20.42 35.32 -8.31
CA ALA A 98 20.12 35.91 -9.62
C ALA A 98 21.15 35.46 -10.69
N GLY A 99 20.68 34.71 -11.69
CA GLY A 99 21.50 34.09 -12.72
C GLY A 99 21.87 32.62 -12.47
N GLN A 100 21.36 32.04 -11.39
CA GLN A 100 21.45 30.61 -11.10
C GLN A 100 20.08 29.93 -11.27
N ALA A 101 20.13 28.62 -11.50
CA ALA A 101 19.01 27.69 -11.47
C ALA A 101 19.22 26.73 -10.30
N ARG A 102 18.18 26.01 -9.88
CA ARG A 102 18.28 25.08 -8.75
C ARG A 102 17.86 23.67 -9.15
N ILE A 103 18.74 22.68 -8.95
CA ILE A 103 18.52 21.31 -9.43
C ILE A 103 18.58 20.26 -8.33
N GLN A 104 17.69 19.27 -8.43
CA GLN A 104 17.82 17.98 -7.73
C GLN A 104 18.21 16.92 -8.77
N VAL A 105 19.27 16.16 -8.51
CA VAL A 105 19.73 15.07 -9.39
C VAL A 105 19.39 13.73 -8.73
N ILE A 106 18.95 12.74 -9.52
CA ILE A 106 18.63 11.37 -9.08
C ILE A 106 19.33 10.37 -10.00
N HIS A 107 20.01 9.38 -9.42
CA HIS A 107 20.63 8.27 -10.15
C HIS A 107 19.69 7.07 -10.25
N ALA A 108 19.08 6.86 -11.42
CA ALA A 108 18.14 5.76 -11.68
C ALA A 108 18.60 4.80 -12.80
N ALA A 109 19.74 5.06 -13.45
CA ALA A 109 20.39 4.13 -14.37
C ALA A 109 20.87 2.89 -13.61
N ALA A 110 20.32 1.72 -13.96
CA ALA A 110 20.53 0.45 -13.28
C ALA A 110 21.68 -0.40 -13.86
N ASP A 111 22.35 0.11 -14.91
CA ASP A 111 23.48 -0.54 -15.57
C ASP A 111 24.65 -0.78 -14.58
N PRO A 112 25.16 -2.01 -14.42
CA PRO A 112 26.28 -2.29 -13.52
C PRO A 112 27.58 -1.56 -13.90
N ASP A 113 27.82 -1.26 -15.18
CA ASP A 113 28.97 -0.45 -15.62
C ASP A 113 28.76 1.06 -15.38
N ALA A 114 27.55 1.47 -14.93
CA ALA A 114 27.21 2.80 -14.44
C ALA A 114 26.69 2.82 -12.99
N ALA A 115 26.99 1.80 -12.17
CA ALA A 115 26.47 1.71 -10.80
C ALA A 115 26.94 2.84 -9.86
N THR A 116 28.09 3.45 -10.18
CA THR A 116 28.58 4.71 -9.61
C THR A 116 29.23 5.55 -10.70
N VAL A 117 28.82 6.81 -10.83
CA VAL A 117 29.28 7.74 -11.87
C VAL A 117 29.72 9.08 -11.30
N ASP A 118 30.61 9.76 -12.03
CA ASP A 118 30.91 11.17 -11.80
C ASP A 118 30.06 12.05 -12.73
N VAL A 119 29.43 13.08 -12.18
CA VAL A 119 28.60 14.04 -12.93
C VAL A 119 29.34 15.37 -13.04
N TYR A 120 29.65 15.76 -14.27
CA TYR A 120 30.26 17.06 -14.59
C TYR A 120 29.23 18.02 -15.18
N LEU A 121 29.31 19.30 -14.82
CA LEU A 121 28.58 20.41 -15.43
C LEU A 121 29.60 21.42 -15.98
N ASN A 122 29.57 21.68 -17.29
CA ASN A 122 30.47 22.60 -17.99
C ASN A 122 31.95 22.39 -17.62
N GLU A 123 32.50 21.21 -17.93
CA GLU A 123 33.86 20.75 -17.58
C GLU A 123 34.16 20.63 -16.06
N THR A 124 33.27 21.07 -15.17
CA THR A 124 33.48 21.12 -13.72
C THR A 124 32.79 19.95 -13.02
N LEU A 125 33.51 19.21 -12.18
CA LEU A 125 32.93 18.12 -11.39
C LEU A 125 31.88 18.68 -10.42
N LEU A 126 30.64 18.22 -10.55
CA LEU A 126 29.50 18.61 -9.73
C LEU A 126 29.20 17.52 -8.67
N LEU A 127 29.20 16.25 -9.07
CA LEU A 127 28.98 15.10 -8.19
C LEU A 127 30.09 14.06 -8.40
N ASP A 128 30.99 13.96 -7.42
CA ASP A 128 32.02 12.92 -7.22
C ASP A 128 31.36 11.66 -6.64
N ASP A 129 31.66 10.44 -7.13
CA ASP A 129 31.15 9.16 -6.59
C ASP A 129 29.60 9.14 -6.41
N PHE A 130 28.82 9.42 -7.47
CA PHE A 130 27.35 9.43 -7.41
C PHE A 130 26.78 8.04 -7.72
N ALA A 131 26.32 7.33 -6.68
CA ALA A 131 25.85 5.94 -6.77
C ALA A 131 24.37 5.81 -7.20
N PHE A 132 24.03 4.68 -7.81
CA PHE A 132 22.65 4.25 -8.10
C PHE A 132 21.74 4.31 -6.86
N ARG A 133 20.46 4.65 -7.07
CA ARG A 133 19.46 4.91 -6.02
C ARG A 133 19.84 5.99 -5.01
N THR A 134 20.70 6.95 -5.38
CA THR A 134 20.92 8.18 -4.59
C THR A 134 20.35 9.43 -5.25
N THR A 135 20.03 10.43 -4.42
CA THR A 135 19.66 11.78 -4.84
C THR A 135 20.49 12.85 -4.15
N THR A 136 20.67 13.98 -4.82
CA THR A 136 21.10 15.23 -4.18
C THR A 136 19.91 15.90 -3.47
N PRO A 137 20.15 16.75 -2.48
CA PRO A 137 19.20 17.83 -2.21
C PRO A 137 19.14 18.79 -3.41
N PHE A 138 18.23 19.76 -3.38
CA PHE A 138 18.27 20.85 -4.34
C PHE A 138 19.52 21.73 -4.14
N VAL A 139 20.34 21.84 -5.18
CA VAL A 139 21.59 22.62 -5.22
C VAL A 139 21.54 23.74 -6.26
N ASP A 140 22.15 24.89 -5.95
CA ASP A 140 22.23 26.04 -6.87
C ASP A 140 23.37 25.84 -7.89
N VAL A 141 23.07 26.06 -9.17
CA VAL A 141 23.99 25.91 -10.31
C VAL A 141 23.86 27.08 -11.29
N ASP A 142 24.88 27.35 -12.11
CA ASP A 142 24.82 28.43 -13.11
C ASP A 142 23.77 28.13 -14.20
N ALA A 143 22.87 29.09 -14.44
CA ALA A 143 21.78 28.96 -15.40
C ALA A 143 22.22 29.20 -16.86
N GLY A 144 21.53 28.55 -17.80
CA GLY A 144 21.77 28.74 -19.24
C GLY A 144 20.99 27.77 -20.12
N ASP A 145 20.92 28.07 -21.41
CA ASP A 145 20.22 27.26 -22.43
C ASP A 145 21.13 26.29 -23.20
N ASP A 146 22.44 26.50 -23.15
CA ASP A 146 23.48 25.75 -23.86
C ASP A 146 24.46 25.07 -22.87
N LEU A 147 23.96 24.54 -21.74
CA LEU A 147 24.80 23.86 -20.74
C LEU A 147 25.19 22.46 -21.22
N GLU A 148 26.30 21.95 -20.70
CA GLU A 148 26.79 20.60 -20.96
C GLU A 148 26.90 19.79 -19.66
N ILE A 149 26.18 18.68 -19.59
CA ILE A 149 26.28 17.70 -18.49
C ILE A 149 26.95 16.45 -19.05
N ALA A 150 28.01 15.98 -18.40
CA ALA A 150 28.70 14.74 -18.77
C ALA A 150 28.67 13.73 -17.62
N ILE A 151 28.51 12.46 -17.97
CA ILE A 151 28.51 11.33 -17.04
C ILE A 151 29.76 10.51 -17.33
N ALA A 152 30.64 10.33 -16.34
CA ALA A 152 31.87 9.56 -16.40
C ALA A 152 31.85 8.41 -15.38
N PRO A 153 32.76 7.42 -15.44
CA PRO A 153 32.86 6.40 -14.38
C PRO A 153 33.28 7.06 -13.06
N GLY A 154 32.89 6.50 -11.90
CA GLY A 154 33.32 7.00 -10.58
C GLY A 154 34.82 6.88 -10.25
N ASP A 155 35.67 6.47 -11.21
CA ASP A 155 37.14 6.58 -11.11
C ASP A 155 37.74 7.59 -12.09
N SER A 156 36.92 8.54 -12.59
CA SER A 156 37.35 9.52 -13.59
C SER A 156 38.40 10.50 -13.06
N ALA A 157 39.28 10.96 -13.96
CA ALA A 157 40.26 12.00 -13.63
C ALA A 157 39.82 13.38 -14.15
N SER A 158 38.90 13.41 -15.12
CA SER A 158 38.36 14.62 -15.75
C SER A 158 37.18 14.30 -16.67
N VAL A 159 36.50 15.35 -17.15
CA VAL A 159 35.45 15.25 -18.19
C VAL A 159 35.92 14.58 -19.51
N ASP A 160 37.24 14.51 -19.79
CA ASP A 160 37.79 13.76 -20.93
C ASP A 160 37.52 12.24 -20.83
N ASP A 161 37.21 11.72 -19.64
CA ASP A 161 36.92 10.30 -19.35
C ASP A 161 35.40 9.96 -19.47
N ALA A 162 34.57 10.90 -19.92
CA ALA A 162 33.11 10.74 -19.97
C ALA A 162 32.62 9.55 -20.83
N LEU A 163 31.66 8.81 -20.29
CA LEU A 163 30.90 7.75 -20.95
C LEU A 163 29.88 8.35 -21.94
N THR A 164 29.23 9.44 -21.54
CA THR A 164 28.28 10.19 -22.36
C THR A 164 28.28 11.68 -22.01
N THR A 165 27.93 12.52 -22.98
CA THR A 165 27.91 13.99 -22.86
C THR A 165 26.63 14.55 -23.47
N PHE A 166 25.83 15.20 -22.64
CA PHE A 166 24.57 15.84 -22.98
C PHE A 166 24.79 17.35 -23.12
N SER A 167 25.03 17.80 -24.35
CA SER A 167 25.12 19.23 -24.69
C SER A 167 23.73 19.84 -24.92
N ALA A 168 23.60 21.16 -24.72
CA ALA A 168 22.35 21.93 -24.86
C ALA A 168 21.25 21.54 -23.86
N VAL A 169 21.65 21.27 -22.61
CA VAL A 169 20.73 21.23 -21.47
C VAL A 169 20.34 22.68 -21.14
N SER A 170 19.04 22.95 -21.04
CA SER A 170 18.51 24.25 -20.57
C SER A 170 18.10 24.14 -19.10
N LEU A 171 18.69 24.99 -18.26
CA LEU A 171 18.30 25.24 -16.88
C LEU A 171 18.04 26.74 -16.75
N PRO A 172 16.77 27.19 -16.83
CA PRO A 172 16.43 28.61 -16.77
C PRO A 172 16.75 29.25 -15.41
N ALA A 173 17.16 30.52 -15.42
CA ALA A 173 17.47 31.25 -14.20
C ALA A 173 16.21 31.48 -13.34
N GLU A 174 16.37 31.39 -12.02
CA GLU A 174 15.30 31.52 -11.01
C GLU A 174 14.26 30.36 -11.04
N GLU A 175 14.48 29.31 -11.84
CA GLU A 175 13.64 28.09 -11.91
C GLU A 175 14.23 26.88 -11.16
N ARG A 176 13.39 25.85 -10.98
CA ARG A 176 13.69 24.60 -10.26
C ARG A 176 13.49 23.40 -11.19
N THR A 177 14.44 22.46 -11.18
CA THR A 177 14.39 21.29 -12.08
C THR A 177 14.84 20.02 -11.37
N ILE A 178 14.07 18.93 -11.50
CA ILE A 178 14.54 17.57 -11.18
C ILE A 178 15.19 17.01 -12.44
N ILE A 179 16.37 16.39 -12.30
CA ILE A 179 17.10 15.68 -13.36
C ILE A 179 17.24 14.22 -12.92
N VAL A 180 16.63 13.30 -13.66
CA VAL A 180 16.85 11.86 -13.48
C VAL A 180 17.82 11.37 -14.55
N VAL A 181 18.89 10.69 -14.13
CA VAL A 181 19.79 9.94 -14.99
C VAL A 181 19.25 8.52 -15.09
N ALA A 182 18.82 8.06 -16.27
CA ALA A 182 18.21 6.73 -16.46
C ALA A 182 18.59 6.11 -17.82
N GLY A 183 18.44 4.79 -17.93
CA GLY A 183 18.87 4.01 -19.10
C GLY A 183 20.13 3.17 -18.87
N VAL A 184 20.67 2.64 -19.96
CA VAL A 184 21.85 1.74 -20.00
C VAL A 184 22.89 2.20 -21.03
N LEU A 185 24.16 1.83 -20.85
CA LEU A 185 25.30 2.24 -21.68
C LEU A 185 25.36 1.50 -23.02
N ASP A 186 24.99 0.21 -23.05
CA ASP A 186 24.96 -0.62 -24.25
C ASP A 186 23.61 -1.37 -24.36
N PRO A 187 22.55 -0.74 -24.91
CA PRO A 187 21.22 -1.36 -25.04
C PRO A 187 21.17 -2.71 -25.77
N ASP A 188 22.13 -3.01 -26.65
CA ASP A 188 22.24 -4.32 -27.32
C ASP A 188 22.66 -5.46 -26.34
N GLY A 189 23.09 -5.11 -25.11
CA GLY A 189 23.49 -6.02 -24.04
C GLY A 189 22.41 -6.34 -23.00
N PHE A 190 21.27 -5.65 -23.04
CA PHE A 190 20.15 -5.80 -22.10
C PHE A 190 18.89 -6.32 -22.84
N ASP A 191 17.85 -6.68 -22.09
CA ASP A 191 16.56 -7.00 -22.71
C ASP A 191 15.88 -5.73 -23.24
N PRO A 192 15.23 -5.79 -24.42
CA PRO A 192 14.64 -4.62 -25.06
C PRO A 192 13.37 -4.18 -24.32
N ASN A 193 13.15 -2.86 -24.24
CA ASN A 193 11.92 -2.32 -23.68
C ASN A 193 10.67 -2.86 -24.40
N PRO A 194 9.64 -3.36 -23.68
CA PRO A 194 8.44 -3.94 -24.29
C PRO A 194 7.66 -3.02 -25.25
N ASP A 195 7.75 -1.70 -25.08
CA ASP A 195 7.07 -0.69 -25.92
C ASP A 195 7.99 -0.11 -27.03
N GLU A 196 9.12 -0.75 -27.32
CA GLU A 196 10.13 -0.33 -28.30
C GLU A 196 10.79 1.04 -27.98
N ALA A 197 10.84 1.45 -26.71
CA ALA A 197 11.49 2.69 -26.26
C ALA A 197 13.03 2.66 -26.37
N ASP A 198 13.65 3.84 -26.55
CA ASP A 198 15.11 3.99 -26.58
C ASP A 198 15.67 4.05 -25.15
N THR A 199 16.27 2.94 -24.70
CA THR A 199 16.82 2.76 -23.36
C THR A 199 18.26 3.26 -23.19
N THR A 200 18.83 3.93 -24.20
CA THR A 200 20.17 4.51 -24.12
C THR A 200 20.26 5.52 -22.97
N LEU A 201 21.33 5.44 -22.15
CA LEU A 201 21.58 6.32 -21.01
C LEU A 201 21.32 7.79 -21.35
N SER A 202 20.38 8.40 -20.64
CA SER A 202 19.77 9.69 -20.95
C SER A 202 19.48 10.53 -19.70
N LEU A 203 19.35 11.84 -19.89
CA LEU A 203 18.88 12.77 -18.87
C LEU A 203 17.42 13.13 -19.14
N TYR A 204 16.60 12.98 -18.10
CA TYR A 204 15.18 13.32 -18.13
C TYR A 204 14.93 14.46 -17.15
N THR A 205 14.30 15.54 -17.60
CA THR A 205 14.12 16.76 -16.82
C THR A 205 12.64 17.05 -16.53
N PHE A 206 12.37 17.51 -15.31
CA PHE A 206 11.06 17.95 -14.86
C PHE A 206 11.16 19.37 -14.30
N ALA A 207 10.58 20.33 -15.02
CA ALA A 207 10.53 21.74 -14.65
C ALA A 207 9.42 22.04 -13.62
N ASP A 208 9.34 23.28 -13.13
CA ASP A 208 8.43 23.69 -12.04
C ASP A 208 8.54 22.79 -10.79
N ALA A 209 9.74 22.24 -10.55
CA ALA A 209 10.02 21.30 -9.48
C ALA A 209 9.93 21.96 -8.09
N ARG A 210 9.59 21.15 -7.08
CA ARG A 210 9.20 21.62 -5.75
C ARG A 210 10.16 21.15 -4.67
N GLU A 211 10.63 22.08 -3.83
CA GLU A 211 11.43 21.80 -2.63
C GLU A 211 10.57 21.46 -1.39
N ARG A 212 9.25 21.65 -1.47
CA ARG A 212 8.18 21.33 -0.49
C ARG A 212 6.83 21.28 -1.20
N SER A 213 5.80 20.70 -0.59
CA SER A 213 4.43 20.80 -1.08
C SER A 213 3.97 22.25 -1.17
N ASN A 214 3.04 22.55 -2.09
CA ASN A 214 2.34 23.84 -2.12
C ASN A 214 1.03 23.87 -1.30
N ASP A 215 0.72 22.80 -0.57
CA ASP A 215 -0.36 22.74 0.42
C ASP A 215 0.15 21.99 1.66
N SER A 216 0.16 22.64 2.84
CA SER A 216 0.66 22.05 4.09
C SER A 216 -0.17 20.89 4.64
N ASN A 217 -1.25 20.50 3.97
CA ASN A 217 -2.14 19.41 4.36
C ASN A 217 -1.98 18.17 3.46
N PHE A 218 -1.07 18.20 2.48
CA PHE A 218 -0.83 17.11 1.53
C PHE A 218 0.65 17.02 1.17
N ASP A 219 1.18 15.81 1.03
CA ASP A 219 2.49 15.58 0.42
C ASP A 219 2.35 15.46 -1.10
N GLN A 220 3.41 15.85 -1.84
CA GLN A 220 3.34 15.98 -3.29
C GLN A 220 4.39 15.15 -4.01
N LEU A 221 3.93 14.11 -4.72
CA LEU A 221 4.76 13.13 -5.42
C LEU A 221 4.85 13.47 -6.91
N ALA A 222 6.05 13.79 -7.41
CA ALA A 222 6.38 13.63 -8.82
C ALA A 222 6.66 12.14 -9.08
N ILE A 223 6.29 11.61 -10.25
CA ILE A 223 6.42 10.18 -10.56
C ILE A 223 7.16 10.03 -11.89
N PHE A 224 8.20 9.19 -11.92
CA PHE A 224 9.04 8.93 -13.10
C PHE A 224 9.26 7.43 -13.33
N HIS A 225 9.38 7.02 -14.60
CA HIS A 225 9.63 5.63 -14.99
C HIS A 225 11.05 5.48 -15.57
N ALA A 226 11.95 4.85 -14.80
CA ALA A 226 13.35 4.63 -15.17
C ALA A 226 13.70 3.15 -15.45
N SER A 227 12.78 2.22 -15.20
CA SER A 227 12.98 0.78 -15.44
C SER A 227 12.95 0.50 -16.93
N THR A 228 14.05 0.00 -17.48
CA THR A 228 14.25 -0.12 -18.94
C THR A 228 13.54 -1.32 -19.57
N ASP A 229 13.31 -2.38 -18.81
CA ASP A 229 12.70 -3.65 -19.28
C ASP A 229 11.20 -3.78 -18.97
N GLN A 230 10.60 -2.79 -18.30
CA GLN A 230 9.17 -2.75 -18.05
C GLN A 230 8.36 -2.06 -19.15
N PRO A 231 7.10 -2.51 -19.40
CA PRO A 231 6.14 -1.80 -20.23
C PRO A 231 5.68 -0.51 -19.53
N ALA A 232 4.96 0.35 -20.26
CA ALA A 232 4.30 1.51 -19.69
C ALA A 232 3.31 1.10 -18.57
N VAL A 233 3.40 1.79 -17.43
CA VAL A 233 2.66 1.46 -16.21
C VAL A 233 1.50 2.41 -15.95
N ALA A 234 0.54 1.95 -15.15
CA ALA A 234 -0.57 2.72 -14.61
C ALA A 234 -0.61 2.53 -13.08
N LEU A 235 -1.22 3.48 -12.37
CA LEU A 235 -1.40 3.42 -10.91
C LEU A 235 -2.88 3.55 -10.56
N ALA A 236 -3.37 2.62 -9.74
CA ALA A 236 -4.75 2.60 -9.26
C ALA A 236 -4.81 2.53 -7.74
N LEU A 237 -5.76 3.26 -7.15
CA LEU A 237 -6.05 3.21 -5.72
C LEU A 237 -6.85 1.93 -5.36
N PRO A 238 -6.91 1.53 -4.07
CA PRO A 238 -7.66 0.36 -3.59
C PRO A 238 -9.15 0.29 -3.96
N ASP A 239 -9.79 1.41 -4.28
CA ASP A 239 -11.17 1.49 -4.77
C ASP A 239 -11.31 1.22 -6.28
N GLY A 240 -10.19 1.05 -6.99
CA GLY A 240 -10.12 0.93 -8.44
C GLY A 240 -10.02 2.27 -9.18
N THR A 241 -9.86 3.40 -8.48
CA THR A 241 -9.66 4.70 -9.11
C THR A 241 -8.25 4.81 -9.68
N GLU A 242 -8.13 4.79 -11.01
CA GLU A 242 -6.89 5.15 -11.71
C GLU A 242 -6.49 6.60 -11.39
N ILE A 243 -5.31 6.78 -10.80
CA ILE A 243 -4.68 8.09 -10.56
C ILE A 243 -3.65 8.43 -11.65
N LEU A 244 -3.15 7.43 -12.37
CA LEU A 244 -2.25 7.56 -13.51
C LEU A 244 -2.58 6.46 -14.53
N SER A 245 -3.12 6.80 -15.70
CA SER A 245 -3.60 5.80 -16.68
C SER A 245 -2.50 5.24 -17.59
N GLN A 246 -1.38 5.94 -17.72
CA GLN A 246 -0.19 5.50 -18.47
C GLN A 246 1.00 6.38 -18.07
N LEU A 247 2.17 5.77 -17.94
CA LEU A 247 3.49 6.40 -17.86
C LEU A 247 4.49 5.48 -18.56
N ALA A 248 5.09 5.91 -19.67
CA ALA A 248 6.11 5.11 -20.36
C ALA A 248 7.51 5.34 -19.77
N TYR A 249 8.44 4.41 -20.04
CA TYR A 249 9.85 4.61 -19.73
C TYR A 249 10.35 5.96 -20.27
N GLY A 250 11.07 6.72 -19.43
CA GLY A 250 11.58 8.05 -19.78
C GLY A 250 10.56 9.19 -19.62
N GLU A 251 9.33 8.92 -19.15
CA GLU A 251 8.32 9.95 -18.90
C GLU A 251 8.16 10.28 -17.41
N PHE A 252 7.85 11.54 -17.12
CA PHE A 252 7.29 11.98 -15.84
C PHE A 252 5.76 12.08 -15.96
N ALA A 253 5.03 11.81 -14.87
CA ALA A 253 3.60 12.08 -14.79
C ALA A 253 3.33 13.59 -14.99
N GLU A 254 2.29 13.94 -15.76
CA GLU A 254 1.99 15.33 -16.16
C GLU A 254 1.82 16.31 -14.97
N ASN A 255 1.49 15.81 -13.79
CA ASN A 255 1.17 16.61 -12.61
C ASN A 255 1.68 15.89 -11.34
N TYR A 256 2.04 16.68 -10.31
CA TYR A 256 2.25 16.17 -8.96
C TYR A 256 0.96 15.51 -8.42
N LEU A 257 1.06 14.25 -7.99
CA LEU A 257 0.03 13.59 -7.19
C LEU A 257 0.04 14.23 -5.79
N SER A 258 -1.11 14.69 -5.30
CA SER A 258 -1.24 15.23 -3.94
C SER A 258 -1.89 14.18 -3.04
N VAL A 259 -1.20 13.81 -1.96
CA VAL A 259 -1.53 12.66 -1.10
C VAL A 259 -1.81 13.16 0.33
N PRO A 260 -2.92 12.76 0.98
CA PRO A 260 -3.16 13.09 2.38
C PRO A 260 -2.11 12.46 3.32
N PRO A 261 -1.99 12.93 4.57
CA PRO A 261 -1.20 12.23 5.59
C PRO A 261 -1.72 10.81 5.86
N GLY A 262 -0.82 9.90 6.18
CA GLY A 262 -1.09 8.46 6.31
C GLY A 262 -0.28 7.60 5.33
N VAL A 263 -0.47 6.28 5.40
CA VAL A 263 0.05 5.31 4.42
C VAL A 263 -0.84 5.26 3.17
N LEU A 264 -0.30 5.59 1.99
CA LEU A 264 -0.97 5.38 0.71
C LEU A 264 -0.57 4.03 0.11
N ALA A 265 -1.46 3.04 0.19
CA ALA A 265 -1.37 1.79 -0.56
C ALA A 265 -2.02 1.92 -1.95
N PHE A 266 -1.45 1.28 -2.98
CA PHE A 266 -1.90 1.34 -4.37
C PHE A 266 -1.44 0.12 -5.20
N ASP A 267 -2.10 -0.13 -6.34
CA ASP A 267 -1.69 -1.14 -7.33
C ASP A 267 -0.88 -0.51 -8.48
N LEU A 268 0.24 -1.14 -8.83
CA LEU A 268 0.99 -0.90 -10.07
C LEU A 268 0.45 -1.85 -11.14
N LEU A 269 -0.07 -1.29 -12.24
CA LEU A 269 -0.69 -2.02 -13.34
C LEU A 269 0.09 -1.83 -14.64
N GLN A 270 0.00 -2.78 -15.56
CA GLN A 270 0.43 -2.62 -16.95
C GLN A 270 -0.63 -1.80 -17.71
N ALA A 271 -0.25 -0.66 -18.31
CA ALA A 271 -1.21 0.29 -18.89
C ALA A 271 -1.93 -0.22 -20.16
N SER A 272 -1.46 -1.30 -20.79
CA SER A 272 -2.00 -1.83 -22.04
C SER A 272 -3.25 -2.71 -21.87
N ASP A 273 -3.40 -3.37 -20.71
CA ASP A 273 -4.49 -4.31 -20.41
C ASP A 273 -4.98 -4.30 -18.95
N GLY A 274 -4.30 -3.58 -18.05
CA GLY A 274 -4.62 -3.51 -16.61
C GLY A 274 -4.03 -4.66 -15.78
N ALA A 275 -3.12 -5.49 -16.32
CA ALA A 275 -2.52 -6.59 -15.58
C ALA A 275 -1.64 -6.08 -14.42
N ARG A 276 -1.98 -6.45 -13.17
CA ARG A 276 -1.25 -6.03 -11.97
C ARG A 276 0.19 -6.56 -11.98
N GLN A 277 1.15 -5.65 -11.84
CA GLN A 277 2.59 -5.93 -11.72
C GLN A 277 3.01 -6.04 -10.26
N GLY A 278 2.35 -5.30 -9.36
CA GLY A 278 2.60 -5.33 -7.93
C GLY A 278 1.60 -4.46 -7.16
N SER A 279 1.72 -4.47 -5.83
CA SER A 279 0.90 -3.67 -4.91
C SER A 279 1.85 -3.07 -3.89
N PHE A 280 1.90 -1.74 -3.80
CA PHE A 280 2.93 -1.01 -3.06
C PHE A 280 2.32 -0.01 -2.09
N GLN A 281 3.08 0.40 -1.08
CA GLN A 281 2.68 1.44 -0.14
C GLN A 281 3.78 2.47 0.11
N THR A 282 3.36 3.72 0.34
CA THR A 282 4.26 4.75 0.87
C THR A 282 4.62 4.46 2.33
N PRO A 283 5.73 5.03 2.85
CA PRO A 283 5.85 5.30 4.28
C PRO A 283 4.66 6.13 4.80
N GLU A 284 4.56 6.28 6.12
CA GLU A 284 3.64 7.22 6.76
C GLU A 284 3.95 8.65 6.29
N LEU A 285 3.06 9.23 5.47
CA LEU A 285 3.15 10.61 4.98
C LEU A 285 2.57 11.59 6.00
N THR A 286 3.09 12.81 6.07
CA THR A 286 2.75 13.78 7.13
C THR A 286 2.10 15.07 6.62
N GLY A 287 2.22 15.38 5.33
CA GLY A 287 1.73 16.60 4.70
C GLY A 287 2.72 17.77 4.76
N GLY A 288 2.89 18.47 3.63
CA GLY A 288 3.75 19.64 3.50
C GLY A 288 5.06 19.42 2.73
N ASP A 289 5.47 18.18 2.48
CA ASP A 289 6.71 17.84 1.79
C ASP A 289 6.50 17.46 0.31
N ALA A 290 7.60 17.50 -0.45
CA ALA A 290 7.64 17.06 -1.84
C ALA A 290 8.57 15.86 -1.99
N PHE A 291 8.26 14.97 -2.92
CA PHE A 291 9.05 13.78 -3.21
C PHE A 291 9.06 13.47 -4.71
N VAL A 292 10.01 12.63 -5.12
CA VAL A 292 10.03 11.98 -6.43
C VAL A 292 9.96 10.47 -6.23
N VAL A 293 8.89 9.83 -6.69
CA VAL A 293 8.79 8.38 -6.82
C VAL A 293 9.39 7.99 -8.16
N VAL A 294 10.36 7.07 -8.17
CA VAL A 294 10.97 6.55 -9.40
C VAL A 294 10.84 5.04 -9.44
N ALA A 295 10.28 4.52 -10.53
CA ALA A 295 10.35 3.10 -10.84
C ALA A 295 11.76 2.77 -11.37
N THR A 296 12.61 2.13 -10.57
CA THR A 296 14.03 1.88 -10.85
C THR A 296 14.34 0.38 -10.97
N GLY A 297 15.47 0.04 -11.60
CA GLY A 297 15.94 -1.35 -11.70
C GLY A 297 15.27 -2.18 -12.80
N PHE A 298 15.59 -3.47 -12.84
CA PHE A 298 15.13 -4.42 -13.85
C PHE A 298 14.11 -5.41 -13.30
N SER A 299 13.05 -5.70 -14.08
CA SER A 299 12.15 -6.83 -13.82
C SER A 299 12.87 -8.18 -13.97
N ASP A 300 13.68 -8.39 -15.03
CA ASP A 300 14.56 -9.56 -15.06
C ASP A 300 15.85 -9.30 -14.25
N THR A 301 15.82 -9.77 -13.01
CA THR A 301 16.94 -9.80 -12.06
C THR A 301 18.19 -10.52 -12.59
N ALA A 302 18.11 -11.29 -13.69
CA ALA A 302 19.28 -11.87 -14.37
C ALA A 302 20.12 -10.83 -15.12
N GLN A 303 19.56 -9.65 -15.46
CA GLN A 303 20.29 -8.55 -16.10
C GLN A 303 21.23 -7.85 -15.12
N ASN A 304 20.71 -7.45 -13.95
CA ASN A 304 21.52 -6.99 -12.83
C ASN A 304 20.87 -7.41 -11.49
N PRO A 305 21.44 -8.38 -10.75
CA PRO A 305 20.87 -8.85 -9.48
C PRO A 305 21.04 -7.85 -8.33
N ASP A 306 21.93 -6.86 -8.47
CA ASP A 306 22.13 -5.78 -7.50
C ASP A 306 21.24 -4.55 -7.81
N ALA A 307 20.43 -4.61 -8.89
CA ALA A 307 19.48 -3.56 -9.29
C ALA A 307 18.12 -4.14 -9.73
N THR A 308 17.55 -5.02 -8.89
CA THR A 308 16.18 -5.55 -9.08
C THR A 308 15.13 -4.45 -9.05
N PHE A 309 14.01 -4.63 -9.76
CA PHE A 309 12.92 -3.65 -9.81
C PHE A 309 12.44 -3.18 -8.43
N GLU A 310 12.21 -1.87 -8.28
CA GLU A 310 11.74 -1.23 -7.06
C GLU A 310 11.06 0.11 -7.40
N LEU A 311 9.98 0.47 -6.69
CA LEU A 311 9.54 1.86 -6.62
C LEU A 311 10.31 2.55 -5.49
N THR A 312 11.15 3.52 -5.82
CA THR A 312 12.04 4.22 -4.87
C THR A 312 11.55 5.65 -4.64
N LEU A 313 11.34 6.04 -3.37
CA LEU A 313 10.92 7.38 -2.95
C LEU A 313 12.14 8.25 -2.59
N PHE A 314 12.30 9.37 -3.27
CA PHE A 314 13.36 10.35 -3.03
C PHE A 314 12.80 11.63 -2.40
N PRO A 315 13.35 12.12 -1.27
CA PRO A 315 12.91 13.37 -0.67
C PRO A 315 13.36 14.57 -1.53
N SER A 316 12.42 15.43 -1.90
CA SER A 316 12.73 16.73 -2.52
C SER A 316 12.91 17.77 -1.42
N ARG A 317 14.16 18.00 -1.00
CA ARG A 317 14.51 18.89 0.12
C ARG A 317 15.54 19.95 -0.26
N TYR A 318 15.53 21.07 0.46
CA TYR A 318 16.61 22.05 0.44
C TYR A 318 17.74 21.63 1.40
N GLY A 319 18.99 21.65 0.93
CA GLY A 319 20.18 21.46 1.77
C GLY A 319 20.34 20.07 2.40
N GLY A 320 21.34 19.96 3.28
CA GLY A 320 21.85 18.69 3.80
C GLY A 320 22.76 17.96 2.82
N ASP A 321 23.11 16.72 3.15
CA ASP A 321 23.88 15.83 2.28
C ASP A 321 23.00 15.12 1.24
N ARG A 322 23.64 14.38 0.31
CA ARG A 322 22.96 13.38 -0.54
C ARG A 322 22.27 12.33 0.34
N SER A 323 21.26 11.66 -0.20
CA SER A 323 20.65 10.49 0.45
C SER A 323 20.34 9.38 -0.55
N GLU A 324 20.45 8.14 -0.09
CA GLU A 324 19.78 6.99 -0.71
C GLU A 324 18.26 7.24 -0.72
N GLY A 325 17.57 6.71 -1.73
CA GLY A 325 16.12 6.69 -1.78
C GLY A 325 15.54 5.61 -0.85
N VAL A 326 14.30 5.79 -0.43
CA VAL A 326 13.57 4.83 0.41
C VAL A 326 12.76 3.92 -0.51
N ALA A 327 13.04 2.62 -0.48
CA ALA A 327 12.21 1.62 -1.15
C ALA A 327 10.76 1.69 -0.64
N LEU A 328 9.78 1.71 -1.54
CA LEU A 328 8.39 1.50 -1.19
C LEU A 328 8.18 0.03 -0.82
N GLU A 329 7.41 -0.22 0.24
CA GLU A 329 7.14 -1.58 0.71
C GLU A 329 5.98 -2.22 -0.06
N ASP A 330 5.95 -3.54 -0.15
CA ASP A 330 4.82 -4.27 -0.72
C ASP A 330 3.58 -4.11 0.17
N ALA A 331 2.48 -3.61 -0.39
CA ALA A 331 1.19 -3.54 0.29
C ALA A 331 0.56 -4.94 0.45
N ALA A 332 -0.39 -5.07 1.38
CA ALA A 332 -1.09 -6.32 1.63
C ALA A 332 -2.32 -6.45 0.72
N ARG A 333 -2.82 -7.67 0.57
CA ARG A 333 -3.96 -8.01 -0.29
C ARG A 333 -5.02 -8.73 0.55
N LEU A 334 -6.26 -8.25 0.54
CA LEU A 334 -7.35 -8.80 1.35
C LEU A 334 -8.55 -9.20 0.48
N GLN A 335 -8.97 -10.46 0.58
CA GLN A 335 -10.29 -10.94 0.12
C GLN A 335 -11.20 -11.17 1.33
N LEU A 336 -12.45 -10.70 1.23
CA LEU A 336 -13.50 -10.87 2.24
C LEU A 336 -14.57 -11.83 1.73
N ILE A 337 -14.98 -12.78 2.58
CA ILE A 337 -16.04 -13.76 2.26
C ILE A 337 -17.10 -13.71 3.36
N HIS A 338 -18.35 -13.37 3.01
CA HIS A 338 -19.44 -13.35 3.98
C HIS A 338 -20.14 -14.70 4.06
N ASN A 339 -19.93 -15.41 5.16
CA ASN A 339 -20.39 -16.77 5.41
C ASN A 339 -21.16 -16.91 6.74
N ALA A 340 -21.69 -15.83 7.33
CA ALA A 340 -22.55 -15.93 8.50
C ALA A 340 -23.94 -16.47 8.12
N PRO A 341 -24.36 -17.68 8.56
CA PRO A 341 -25.67 -18.22 8.22
C PRO A 341 -26.83 -17.57 8.98
N ASP A 342 -26.60 -16.50 9.73
CA ASP A 342 -27.60 -15.83 10.56
C ASP A 342 -28.70 -15.15 9.70
N PRO A 343 -29.99 -15.21 10.07
CA PRO A 343 -31.04 -14.37 9.48
C PRO A 343 -30.83 -12.87 9.65
N ASP A 344 -30.29 -12.42 10.78
CA ASP A 344 -30.19 -11.00 11.12
C ASP A 344 -28.85 -10.37 10.66
N ALA A 345 -27.85 -11.20 10.33
CA ALA A 345 -26.63 -10.78 9.61
C ALA A 345 -26.64 -11.14 8.11
N ALA A 346 -27.82 -11.41 7.52
CA ALA A 346 -27.96 -11.95 6.16
C ALA A 346 -27.42 -11.04 5.02
N SER A 347 -27.23 -9.76 5.30
CA SER A 347 -26.53 -8.79 4.45
C SER A 347 -25.95 -7.70 5.33
N VAL A 348 -24.71 -7.29 5.06
CA VAL A 348 -23.93 -6.36 5.90
C VAL A 348 -23.23 -5.30 5.05
N ASP A 349 -22.99 -4.12 5.63
CA ASP A 349 -22.06 -3.14 5.08
C ASP A 349 -20.68 -3.37 5.72
N LEU A 350 -19.62 -3.43 4.91
CA LEU A 350 -18.23 -3.60 5.35
C LEU A 350 -17.45 -2.30 5.20
N TYR A 351 -16.81 -1.89 6.29
CA TYR A 351 -15.97 -0.70 6.37
C TYR A 351 -14.53 -1.10 6.66
N LEU A 352 -13.58 -0.51 5.95
CA LEU A 352 -12.15 -0.57 6.26
C LEU A 352 -11.71 0.83 6.71
N ASP A 353 -11.14 0.95 7.91
CA ASP A 353 -10.68 2.23 8.49
C ASP A 353 -11.73 3.37 8.39
N SER A 354 -12.97 3.03 8.72
CA SER A 354 -14.17 3.90 8.58
C SER A 354 -14.60 4.29 7.15
N GLU A 355 -13.91 3.86 6.08
CA GLU A 355 -14.40 3.98 4.70
C GLU A 355 -15.43 2.88 4.41
N LEU A 356 -16.63 3.24 3.92
CA LEU A 356 -17.61 2.25 3.43
C LEU A 356 -17.08 1.60 2.13
N THR A 357 -16.43 0.45 2.29
CA THR A 357 -15.72 -0.25 1.22
C THR A 357 -16.64 -1.16 0.40
N TYR A 358 -17.46 -1.98 1.06
CA TYR A 358 -18.36 -2.93 0.39
C TYR A 358 -19.78 -2.83 0.97
N PRO A 359 -20.73 -2.17 0.29
CA PRO A 359 -22.10 -2.04 0.77
C PRO A 359 -22.94 -3.29 0.48
N ALA A 360 -23.77 -3.67 1.45
CA ALA A 360 -24.80 -4.71 1.38
C ALA A 360 -24.35 -6.12 0.95
N VAL A 361 -23.10 -6.50 1.22
CA VAL A 361 -22.55 -7.85 0.97
C VAL A 361 -23.46 -8.91 1.60
N ALA A 362 -23.96 -9.84 0.81
CA ALA A 362 -24.93 -10.85 1.21
C ALA A 362 -24.27 -12.12 1.77
N PHE A 363 -25.01 -12.91 2.56
CA PHE A 363 -24.57 -14.27 2.92
C PHE A 363 -24.33 -15.11 1.66
N ARG A 364 -23.14 -15.72 1.56
CA ARG A 364 -22.58 -16.39 0.37
C ARG A 364 -22.22 -15.44 -0.77
N GLU A 365 -21.61 -14.31 -0.43
CA GLU A 365 -20.95 -13.38 -1.35
C GLU A 365 -19.48 -13.19 -0.94
N ALA A 366 -18.62 -12.86 -1.90
CA ALA A 366 -17.20 -12.61 -1.69
C ALA A 366 -16.74 -11.39 -2.50
N THR A 367 -15.67 -10.75 -2.04
CA THR A 367 -14.98 -9.68 -2.77
C THR A 367 -13.88 -10.27 -3.64
N SER A 368 -13.39 -9.51 -4.63
CA SER A 368 -12.03 -9.73 -5.13
C SER A 368 -11.01 -9.48 -4.02
N PHE A 369 -9.76 -9.89 -4.20
CA PHE A 369 -8.66 -9.29 -3.45
C PHE A 369 -8.60 -7.77 -3.75
N ARG A 370 -8.54 -6.95 -2.69
CA ARG A 370 -8.26 -5.51 -2.71
C ARG A 370 -6.97 -5.23 -1.97
N THR A 371 -6.19 -4.28 -2.46
CA THR A 371 -4.97 -3.81 -1.79
C THR A 371 -5.30 -3.00 -0.54
N VAL A 372 -4.57 -3.24 0.54
CA VAL A 372 -4.72 -2.57 1.83
C VAL A 372 -3.33 -2.26 2.41
N ALA A 373 -3.27 -1.29 3.33
CA ALA A 373 -2.02 -0.98 4.02
C ALA A 373 -1.52 -2.20 4.84
N ALA A 374 -0.21 -2.38 4.86
CA ALA A 374 0.51 -3.45 5.52
C ALA A 374 1.42 -2.92 6.64
N GLY A 375 1.84 -3.81 7.54
CA GLY A 375 2.71 -3.50 8.68
C GLY A 375 1.99 -2.83 9.86
N GLN A 376 0.74 -2.43 9.71
CA GLN A 376 -0.06 -1.74 10.72
C GLN A 376 -1.42 -2.42 10.99
N ASP A 377 -2.01 -2.07 12.13
CA ASP A 377 -3.35 -2.47 12.54
C ASP A 377 -4.40 -1.61 11.82
N PHE A 378 -5.34 -2.24 11.12
CA PHE A 378 -6.50 -1.58 10.48
C PHE A 378 -7.83 -2.14 11.01
N GLU A 379 -8.90 -1.35 10.97
CA GLU A 379 -10.21 -1.74 11.49
C GLU A 379 -11.14 -2.26 10.37
N LEU A 380 -11.59 -3.51 10.51
CA LEU A 380 -12.74 -4.04 9.78
C LEU A 380 -13.99 -3.94 10.65
N LEU A 381 -14.83 -2.95 10.33
CA LEU A 381 -16.14 -2.73 10.95
C LEU A 381 -17.24 -3.30 10.04
N VAL A 382 -18.13 -4.09 10.62
CA VAL A 382 -19.28 -4.72 9.98
C VAL A 382 -20.54 -4.13 10.60
N THR A 383 -21.45 -3.57 9.79
CA THR A 383 -22.75 -3.05 10.25
C THR A 383 -23.91 -3.70 9.51
N ALA A 384 -25.12 -3.57 10.04
CA ALA A 384 -26.32 -4.00 9.32
C ALA A 384 -26.48 -3.20 8.02
N ALA A 385 -26.80 -3.88 6.91
CA ALA A 385 -26.84 -3.25 5.59
C ALA A 385 -27.83 -2.07 5.52
N GLY A 386 -27.30 -0.88 5.23
CA GLY A 386 -28.04 0.38 5.17
C GLY A 386 -28.22 1.11 6.52
N ASP A 387 -27.63 0.62 7.61
CA ASP A 387 -27.60 1.31 8.91
C ASP A 387 -26.25 1.22 9.62
N ALA A 388 -25.37 2.18 9.32
CA ALA A 388 -24.06 2.37 9.95
C ALA A 388 -24.09 2.60 11.48
N ASN A 389 -25.28 2.76 12.09
CA ASN A 389 -25.43 2.91 13.55
C ASN A 389 -25.68 1.57 14.26
N THR A 390 -25.93 0.50 13.50
CA THR A 390 -26.15 -0.86 14.00
C THR A 390 -24.92 -1.70 13.71
N GLU A 391 -23.92 -1.60 14.60
CA GLU A 391 -22.74 -2.45 14.63
C GLU A 391 -23.13 -3.93 14.77
N VAL A 392 -22.50 -4.78 13.97
CA VAL A 392 -22.73 -6.23 13.90
C VAL A 392 -21.48 -6.99 14.38
N LEU A 393 -20.29 -6.52 13.99
CA LEU A 393 -18.98 -7.03 14.43
C LEU A 393 -17.92 -5.96 14.15
N THR A 394 -16.97 -5.78 15.06
CA THR A 394 -15.75 -5.00 14.81
C THR A 394 -14.52 -5.85 15.12
N SER A 395 -13.53 -5.83 14.23
CA SER A 395 -12.25 -6.50 14.45
C SER A 395 -11.09 -5.68 13.90
N THR A 396 -10.05 -5.51 14.69
CA THR A 396 -8.73 -5.13 14.19
C THR A 396 -8.15 -6.28 13.37
N LEU A 397 -7.48 -5.97 12.27
CA LEU A 397 -6.69 -6.89 11.45
C LEU A 397 -5.28 -6.32 11.29
N ASN A 398 -4.29 -7.21 11.15
CA ASN A 398 -2.90 -6.83 10.88
C ASN A 398 -2.37 -7.78 9.80
N LEU A 399 -1.80 -7.21 8.74
CA LEU A 399 -1.22 -7.96 7.61
C LEU A 399 0.20 -7.46 7.38
N GLY A 400 1.16 -8.36 7.25
CA GLY A 400 2.54 -8.03 6.88
C GLY A 400 2.69 -7.67 5.41
N ASN A 401 3.81 -7.03 5.09
CA ASN A 401 4.11 -6.53 3.76
C ASN A 401 4.10 -7.66 2.72
N GLY A 402 3.44 -7.43 1.58
CA GLY A 402 3.23 -8.42 0.52
C GLY A 402 2.34 -9.62 0.88
N GLN A 403 1.75 -9.68 2.08
CA GLN A 403 0.87 -10.81 2.43
C GLN A 403 -0.49 -10.71 1.72
N SER A 404 -0.90 -11.83 1.13
CA SER A 404 -2.27 -12.04 0.66
C SER A 404 -3.07 -12.80 1.71
N ALA A 405 -4.29 -12.34 2.00
CA ALA A 405 -5.12 -12.87 3.09
C ALA A 405 -6.59 -13.06 2.71
N VAL A 406 -7.20 -14.11 3.24
CA VAL A 406 -8.64 -14.39 3.15
C VAL A 406 -9.26 -14.25 4.54
N ALA A 407 -10.21 -13.34 4.67
CA ALA A 407 -10.99 -13.11 5.88
C ALA A 407 -12.44 -13.58 5.68
N VAL A 408 -12.81 -14.68 6.34
CA VAL A 408 -14.18 -15.20 6.32
C VAL A 408 -14.94 -14.62 7.52
N ILE A 409 -16.03 -13.91 7.26
CA ILE A 409 -16.99 -13.49 8.31
C ILE A 409 -17.94 -14.67 8.54
N GLY A 410 -17.99 -15.23 9.75
CA GLY A 410 -18.76 -16.45 10.01
C GLY A 410 -19.22 -16.62 11.45
N GLY A 411 -20.21 -17.49 11.65
CA GLY A 411 -20.87 -17.67 12.95
C GLY A 411 -22.23 -16.97 13.01
N VAL A 412 -22.78 -16.84 14.21
CA VAL A 412 -24.13 -16.32 14.48
C VAL A 412 -24.12 -15.28 15.61
N LEU A 413 -25.04 -14.33 15.57
CA LEU A 413 -25.10 -13.20 16.51
C LEU A 413 -25.52 -13.63 17.92
N ASP A 414 -26.57 -14.45 18.01
CA ASP A 414 -27.08 -15.01 19.25
C ASP A 414 -26.94 -16.55 19.27
N PRO A 415 -25.77 -17.11 19.62
CA PRO A 415 -25.53 -18.56 19.74
C PRO A 415 -26.58 -19.38 20.52
N GLY A 416 -27.35 -18.74 21.40
CA GLY A 416 -28.39 -19.38 22.20
C GLY A 416 -29.65 -19.79 21.40
N ASP A 417 -29.89 -19.19 20.24
CA ASP A 417 -31.06 -19.48 19.39
C ASP A 417 -30.75 -20.51 18.27
N PHE A 418 -29.48 -20.92 18.13
CA PHE A 418 -29.02 -21.90 17.14
C PHE A 418 -28.71 -23.28 17.77
N THR A 419 -28.44 -24.27 16.91
CA THR A 419 -27.96 -25.58 17.36
C THR A 419 -26.49 -25.45 17.77
N ALA A 420 -26.19 -25.64 19.06
CA ALA A 420 -24.82 -25.61 19.57
C ALA A 420 -23.92 -26.64 18.87
N ASN A 421 -22.66 -26.28 18.65
CA ASN A 421 -21.67 -27.13 18.01
C ASN A 421 -21.53 -28.50 18.74
N PRO A 422 -21.51 -29.65 18.02
CA PRO A 422 -21.45 -30.97 18.64
C PRO A 422 -20.20 -31.24 19.49
N ASP A 423 -19.06 -30.66 19.13
CA ASP A 423 -17.77 -30.84 19.82
C ASP A 423 -17.51 -29.75 20.88
N GLY A 424 -18.31 -28.68 20.86
CA GLY A 424 -18.33 -27.63 21.90
C GLY A 424 -17.69 -26.30 21.52
N GLU A 425 -17.38 -26.11 20.23
CA GLU A 425 -16.78 -24.87 19.71
C GLU A 425 -17.69 -23.64 19.84
N ASP A 426 -17.06 -22.46 19.92
CA ASP A 426 -17.77 -21.18 19.99
C ASP A 426 -18.28 -20.75 18.60
N ILE A 427 -19.61 -20.69 18.46
CA ILE A 427 -20.31 -20.35 17.21
C ILE A 427 -20.63 -18.86 17.07
N ALA A 428 -20.19 -18.01 18.02
CA ALA A 428 -20.37 -16.56 17.95
C ALA A 428 -19.77 -15.96 16.67
N LEU A 429 -20.45 -14.94 16.11
CA LEU A 429 -20.04 -14.22 14.91
C LEU A 429 -18.64 -13.59 15.08
N ARG A 430 -17.72 -13.92 14.18
CA ARG A 430 -16.33 -13.45 14.17
C ARG A 430 -15.71 -13.54 12.79
N ILE A 431 -14.55 -12.91 12.63
CA ILE A 431 -13.71 -13.04 11.44
C ILE A 431 -12.70 -14.18 11.66
N PHE A 432 -12.55 -15.02 10.65
CA PHE A 432 -11.55 -16.08 10.56
C PHE A 432 -10.55 -15.67 9.49
N LEU A 433 -9.31 -15.40 9.89
CA LEU A 433 -8.26 -14.90 9.00
C LEU A 433 -7.29 -16.02 8.62
N ASN A 434 -6.98 -16.14 7.34
CA ASN A 434 -5.79 -16.81 6.83
C ASN A 434 -4.89 -15.75 6.18
N SER A 435 -3.65 -15.61 6.67
CA SER A 435 -2.65 -14.62 6.22
C SER A 435 -1.72 -15.11 5.10
N ASP A 436 -1.88 -16.37 4.69
CA ASP A 436 -0.99 -17.08 3.78
C ASP A 436 -1.78 -17.53 2.53
N ALA A 437 -2.64 -16.64 2.04
CA ALA A 437 -3.48 -16.86 0.87
C ALA A 437 -2.69 -16.80 -0.44
N LEU A 438 -3.27 -17.38 -1.48
CA LEU A 438 -2.76 -17.34 -2.85
C LEU A 438 -3.84 -16.74 -3.76
N GLU A 439 -3.44 -15.83 -4.66
CA GLU A 439 -4.30 -15.31 -5.73
C GLU A 439 -4.27 -16.19 -7.00
N GLU A 440 -3.23 -17.02 -7.16
CA GLU A 440 -3.04 -17.98 -8.27
C GLU A 440 -2.43 -19.29 -7.76
N ALA A 441 -2.59 -20.40 -8.51
CA ALA A 441 -2.01 -21.68 -8.12
C ALA A 441 -0.49 -21.68 -8.26
N ARG A 442 0.22 -22.41 -7.38
CA ARG A 442 1.69 -22.56 -7.42
C ARG A 442 2.24 -23.24 -8.68
N SER A 443 1.36 -23.72 -9.56
CA SER A 443 1.68 -24.30 -10.86
C SER A 443 0.48 -24.16 -11.79
N ALA A 444 0.71 -23.61 -12.99
CA ALA A 444 -0.34 -23.39 -14.00
C ALA A 444 -1.03 -24.69 -14.47
N ASP A 445 -0.37 -25.86 -14.35
CA ASP A 445 -0.94 -27.17 -14.67
C ASP A 445 -1.88 -27.75 -13.57
N THR A 446 -2.22 -26.97 -12.54
CA THR A 446 -2.93 -27.44 -11.32
C THR A 446 -3.95 -26.43 -10.79
N VAL A 447 -4.81 -26.87 -9.86
CA VAL A 447 -5.71 -26.01 -9.07
C VAL A 447 -5.31 -26.13 -7.60
N ASP A 448 -5.11 -25.02 -6.90
CA ASP A 448 -4.71 -25.02 -5.48
C ASP A 448 -5.92 -24.74 -4.57
N LEU A 449 -6.31 -25.72 -3.74
CA LEU A 449 -7.52 -25.65 -2.90
C LEU A 449 -7.20 -25.36 -1.43
N LEU A 450 -7.60 -24.19 -0.93
CA LEU A 450 -7.65 -23.86 0.50
C LEU A 450 -9.03 -24.25 1.06
N VAL A 451 -9.11 -25.06 2.11
CA VAL A 451 -10.41 -25.53 2.64
C VAL A 451 -10.72 -24.86 3.98
N PHE A 452 -11.93 -24.33 4.15
CA PHE A 452 -12.39 -23.70 5.40
C PHE A 452 -13.70 -24.31 5.90
N HIS A 453 -13.79 -24.61 7.20
CA HIS A 453 -14.99 -25.20 7.81
C HIS A 453 -15.85 -24.17 8.55
N GLY A 454 -16.77 -23.53 7.81
CA GLY A 454 -17.66 -22.48 8.29
C GLY A 454 -19.08 -22.90 8.65
N VAL A 455 -19.32 -24.16 9.00
CA VAL A 455 -20.67 -24.69 9.35
C VAL A 455 -20.81 -24.82 10.88
N PRO A 456 -21.48 -23.90 11.59
CA PRO A 456 -21.34 -23.80 13.05
C PRO A 456 -21.93 -24.99 13.84
N ASP A 457 -22.94 -25.67 13.31
CA ASP A 457 -23.65 -26.78 13.98
C ASP A 457 -23.19 -28.17 13.50
N ALA A 458 -22.08 -28.25 12.76
CA ALA A 458 -21.46 -29.49 12.33
C ALA A 458 -20.28 -29.88 13.26
N PRO A 459 -19.99 -31.20 13.42
CA PRO A 459 -18.83 -31.67 14.17
C PRO A 459 -17.51 -31.39 13.40
N THR A 460 -16.38 -31.82 13.95
CA THR A 460 -15.12 -31.93 13.20
C THR A 460 -15.30 -32.81 11.95
N VAL A 461 -15.01 -32.26 10.77
CA VAL A 461 -15.19 -32.93 9.46
C VAL A 461 -13.87 -33.27 8.79
N ALA A 462 -13.93 -34.13 7.78
CA ALA A 462 -12.89 -34.37 6.79
C ALA A 462 -13.50 -34.25 5.39
N LEU A 463 -12.77 -33.64 4.45
CA LEU A 463 -13.16 -33.53 3.05
C LEU A 463 -12.41 -34.60 2.25
N VAL A 464 -13.15 -35.49 1.58
CA VAL A 464 -12.58 -36.60 0.79
C VAL A 464 -13.20 -36.65 -0.61
N THR A 465 -12.50 -37.16 -1.61
CA THR A 465 -13.15 -37.58 -2.86
C THR A 465 -13.85 -38.93 -2.66
N ASP A 466 -14.96 -39.15 -3.37
CA ASP A 466 -15.74 -40.40 -3.49
C ASP A 466 -15.43 -41.50 -2.46
N ALA A 467 -16.18 -41.53 -1.34
CA ALA A 467 -15.93 -42.43 -0.21
C ALA A 467 -15.95 -43.92 -0.62
N GLY A 468 -14.76 -44.54 -0.65
CA GLY A 468 -14.56 -45.91 -1.10
C GLY A 468 -13.08 -46.32 -1.09
N GLU A 469 -12.74 -47.45 -1.71
CA GLU A 469 -11.37 -48.00 -1.73
C GLU A 469 -10.34 -47.15 -2.52
N SER A 470 -10.80 -46.07 -3.17
CA SER A 470 -9.99 -45.12 -3.95
C SER A 470 -10.06 -43.67 -3.45
N ALA A 471 -10.71 -43.41 -2.31
CA ALA A 471 -10.91 -42.05 -1.79
C ALA A 471 -9.58 -41.31 -1.54
N GLN A 472 -9.42 -40.14 -2.13
CA GLN A 472 -8.35 -39.21 -1.78
C GLN A 472 -8.83 -38.31 -0.64
N VAL A 473 -8.07 -38.23 0.45
CA VAL A 473 -8.32 -37.21 1.46
C VAL A 473 -7.83 -35.87 0.92
N LEU A 474 -8.75 -34.90 0.83
CA LEU A 474 -8.45 -33.51 0.45
C LEU A 474 -8.09 -32.70 1.70
N SER A 475 -8.83 -32.90 2.79
CA SER A 475 -8.51 -32.39 4.12
C SER A 475 -8.84 -33.45 5.19
N PRO A 476 -7.90 -33.83 6.09
CA PRO A 476 -8.08 -34.96 7.01
C PRO A 476 -8.86 -34.62 8.28
N THR A 477 -8.81 -33.36 8.73
CA THR A 477 -9.42 -32.89 9.98
C THR A 477 -9.62 -31.38 9.90
N LEU A 478 -10.86 -30.92 9.99
CA LEU A 478 -11.24 -29.51 10.11
C LEU A 478 -12.21 -29.34 11.29
N THR A 479 -11.85 -28.52 12.27
CA THR A 479 -12.74 -28.05 13.33
C THR A 479 -13.49 -26.80 12.85
N TYR A 480 -14.60 -26.43 13.50
CA TYR A 480 -15.35 -25.24 13.08
C TYR A 480 -14.49 -23.97 13.22
N GLY A 481 -14.22 -23.31 12.10
CA GLY A 481 -13.33 -22.16 12.02
C GLY A 481 -11.89 -22.45 11.60
N ASP A 482 -11.51 -23.71 11.40
CA ASP A 482 -10.19 -24.04 10.88
C ASP A 482 -10.11 -23.82 9.36
N PHE A 483 -8.93 -23.38 8.91
CA PHE A 483 -8.46 -23.56 7.54
C PHE A 483 -7.52 -24.79 7.50
N ASP A 484 -7.59 -25.57 6.42
CA ASP A 484 -6.54 -26.53 6.05
C ASP A 484 -5.82 -26.03 4.80
N GLY A 485 -4.49 -26.16 4.79
CA GLY A 485 -3.60 -25.47 3.86
C GLY A 485 -3.70 -25.94 2.42
N TYR A 486 -3.42 -25.03 1.48
CA TYR A 486 -3.57 -25.26 0.03
C TYR A 486 -3.05 -26.60 -0.48
N LEU A 487 -3.98 -27.45 -0.92
CA LEU A 487 -3.72 -28.71 -1.61
C LEU A 487 -3.83 -28.53 -3.13
N SER A 488 -2.73 -28.79 -3.84
CA SER A 488 -2.71 -28.85 -5.30
C SER A 488 -3.40 -30.10 -5.82
N VAL A 489 -4.39 -29.94 -6.70
CA VAL A 489 -5.11 -31.01 -7.40
C VAL A 489 -5.03 -30.83 -8.92
N ALA A 490 -5.40 -31.88 -9.67
CA ALA A 490 -5.54 -31.78 -11.12
C ALA A 490 -6.82 -31.00 -11.50
N PRO A 491 -6.84 -30.25 -12.61
CA PRO A 491 -8.04 -29.58 -13.13
C PRO A 491 -9.00 -30.61 -13.78
N GLU A 492 -9.61 -31.45 -12.95
CA GLU A 492 -10.64 -32.42 -13.32
C GLU A 492 -11.86 -32.26 -12.40
N ASP A 493 -13.08 -32.45 -12.92
CA ASP A 493 -14.30 -32.38 -12.09
C ASP A 493 -14.33 -33.53 -11.06
N ILE A 494 -14.43 -33.21 -9.77
CA ILE A 494 -14.39 -34.19 -8.67
C ILE A 494 -15.68 -34.18 -7.85
N VAL A 495 -16.10 -35.36 -7.38
CA VAL A 495 -17.12 -35.47 -6.32
C VAL A 495 -16.41 -35.46 -4.97
N ALA A 496 -16.50 -34.32 -4.28
CA ALA A 496 -16.02 -34.14 -2.91
C ALA A 496 -17.14 -34.46 -1.91
N GLN A 497 -16.79 -35.06 -0.77
CA GLN A 497 -17.74 -35.51 0.24
C GLN A 497 -17.28 -35.03 1.61
N ILE A 498 -18.17 -34.37 2.34
CA ILE A 498 -17.97 -33.99 3.73
C ILE A 498 -18.31 -35.21 4.58
N THR A 499 -17.35 -35.68 5.37
CA THR A 499 -17.47 -36.83 6.29
C THR A 499 -17.14 -36.39 7.71
N PRO A 500 -17.59 -37.08 8.78
CA PRO A 500 -17.03 -36.87 10.12
C PRO A 500 -15.55 -37.28 10.12
N ALA A 501 -14.66 -36.49 10.72
CA ALA A 501 -13.21 -36.80 10.72
C ALA A 501 -12.85 -38.15 11.39
N SER A 502 -13.76 -38.70 12.19
CA SER A 502 -13.62 -40.02 12.83
C SER A 502 -14.14 -41.21 12.00
N ASP A 503 -14.87 -40.97 10.91
CA ASP A 503 -15.37 -41.98 9.98
C ASP A 503 -15.52 -41.42 8.55
N THR A 504 -14.43 -41.47 7.77
CA THR A 504 -14.41 -41.10 6.36
C THR A 504 -15.16 -42.08 5.43
N THR A 505 -15.85 -43.09 5.97
CA THR A 505 -16.68 -44.02 5.19
C THR A 505 -18.17 -43.66 5.18
N THR A 506 -18.59 -42.68 6.00
CA THR A 506 -19.98 -42.20 6.07
C THR A 506 -20.05 -40.72 5.68
N ALA A 507 -20.47 -40.42 4.45
CA ALA A 507 -20.70 -39.05 4.00
C ALA A 507 -21.91 -38.40 4.72
N LEU A 508 -21.75 -37.14 5.10
CA LEU A 508 -22.82 -36.23 5.54
C LEU A 508 -23.50 -35.58 4.33
N ALA A 509 -22.71 -35.21 3.32
CA ALA A 509 -23.14 -34.67 2.03
C ALA A 509 -22.04 -34.86 0.96
N GLY A 510 -22.45 -35.01 -0.30
CA GLY A 510 -21.56 -35.04 -1.47
C GLY A 510 -21.81 -33.84 -2.39
N PHE A 511 -20.79 -33.40 -3.13
CA PHE A 511 -20.75 -32.16 -3.91
C PHE A 511 -19.90 -32.35 -5.17
N ALA A 512 -20.44 -32.03 -6.34
CA ALA A 512 -19.66 -31.97 -7.58
C ALA A 512 -18.93 -30.62 -7.69
N LEU A 513 -17.60 -30.64 -7.60
CA LEU A 513 -16.73 -29.47 -7.77
C LEU A 513 -16.24 -29.40 -9.24
N PRO A 514 -16.66 -28.38 -10.03
CA PRO A 514 -16.33 -28.28 -11.45
C PRO A 514 -14.96 -27.63 -11.67
N LEU A 515 -13.88 -28.33 -11.34
CA LEU A 515 -12.51 -27.79 -11.40
C LEU A 515 -11.91 -27.83 -12.82
N SER A 516 -12.55 -28.47 -13.80
CA SER A 516 -12.01 -28.68 -15.16
C SER A 516 -11.87 -27.41 -16.04
N LEU A 517 -12.22 -26.24 -15.52
CA LEU A 517 -12.04 -24.94 -16.18
C LEU A 517 -11.28 -23.91 -15.33
N LEU A 518 -10.75 -24.32 -14.16
CA LEU A 518 -10.09 -23.46 -13.17
C LEU A 518 -8.58 -23.76 -13.10
N GLU A 519 -8.00 -24.21 -14.22
CA GLU A 519 -6.58 -24.55 -14.37
C GLU A 519 -5.69 -23.31 -14.17
N GLY A 520 -4.80 -23.36 -13.16
CA GLY A 520 -3.99 -22.23 -12.71
C GLY A 520 -4.59 -21.41 -11.57
N GLU A 521 -5.83 -21.66 -11.14
CA GLU A 521 -6.48 -20.87 -10.08
C GLU A 521 -6.18 -21.39 -8.66
N ALA A 522 -6.02 -20.45 -7.72
CA ALA A 522 -6.12 -20.70 -6.29
C ALA A 522 -7.55 -20.42 -5.82
N LEU A 523 -8.15 -21.37 -5.09
CA LEU A 523 -9.56 -21.36 -4.73
C LEU A 523 -9.75 -21.56 -3.22
N THR A 524 -10.60 -20.74 -2.60
CA THR A 524 -11.09 -20.98 -1.24
C THR A 524 -12.38 -21.79 -1.30
N VAL A 525 -12.34 -23.01 -0.76
CA VAL A 525 -13.46 -23.95 -0.66
C VAL A 525 -14.08 -23.83 0.74
N VAL A 526 -15.19 -23.12 0.84
CA VAL A 526 -15.85 -22.78 2.11
C VAL A 526 -17.03 -23.71 2.37
N ALA A 527 -16.98 -24.49 3.46
CA ALA A 527 -18.18 -25.14 3.98
C ALA A 527 -19.10 -24.09 4.61
N SER A 528 -20.35 -24.04 4.14
CA SER A 528 -21.22 -22.88 4.35
C SER A 528 -22.63 -23.27 4.76
N GLY A 529 -23.22 -22.54 5.70
CA GLY A 529 -24.60 -22.72 6.13
C GLY A 529 -24.73 -23.48 7.45
N LEU A 530 -25.82 -24.24 7.57
CA LEU A 530 -26.19 -25.04 8.74
C LEU A 530 -26.57 -26.46 8.30
N LEU A 531 -26.20 -27.44 9.10
CA LEU A 531 -26.55 -28.85 8.92
C LEU A 531 -28.00 -29.14 9.36
N ASN A 532 -28.48 -28.48 10.42
CA ASN A 532 -29.77 -28.72 11.07
C ASN A 532 -30.74 -27.55 10.88
N THR A 533 -31.04 -27.17 9.63
CA THR A 533 -32.01 -26.10 9.32
C THR A 533 -33.14 -26.56 8.40
N THR A 534 -34.28 -25.86 8.47
CA THR A 534 -35.38 -25.97 7.49
C THR A 534 -35.40 -24.84 6.48
N ASP A 535 -34.51 -23.85 6.59
CA ASP A 535 -34.34 -22.80 5.58
C ASP A 535 -33.35 -23.27 4.50
N ALA A 536 -33.86 -23.52 3.30
CA ALA A 536 -33.07 -23.96 2.15
C ALA A 536 -32.10 -22.88 1.62
N ALA A 537 -32.24 -21.61 2.02
CA ALA A 537 -31.22 -20.60 1.74
C ALA A 537 -29.97 -20.79 2.63
N ARG A 538 -30.14 -21.43 3.80
CA ARG A 538 -29.11 -21.62 4.85
C ARG A 538 -28.65 -23.05 5.01
N SER A 539 -29.28 -24.03 4.36
CA SER A 539 -28.83 -25.42 4.39
C SER A 539 -27.41 -25.55 3.83
N LEU A 540 -26.64 -26.49 4.39
CA LEU A 540 -25.28 -26.86 4.00
C LEU A 540 -25.03 -26.80 2.48
N ALA A 541 -23.98 -26.08 2.10
CA ALA A 541 -23.42 -26.01 0.76
C ALA A 541 -21.88 -25.94 0.84
N LEU A 542 -21.18 -26.20 -0.26
CA LEU A 542 -19.81 -25.72 -0.47
C LEU A 542 -19.85 -24.45 -1.32
N LEU A 543 -19.02 -23.47 -0.99
CA LEU A 543 -18.72 -22.33 -1.86
C LEU A 543 -17.35 -22.57 -2.47
N ILE A 544 -17.21 -22.32 -3.77
CA ILE A 544 -15.91 -22.19 -4.44
C ILE A 544 -15.72 -20.70 -4.70
N VAL A 545 -14.65 -20.10 -4.18
CA VAL A 545 -14.32 -18.68 -4.32
C VAL A 545 -12.96 -18.53 -4.97
N SER A 546 -12.90 -17.83 -6.11
CA SER A 546 -11.67 -17.45 -6.81
C SER A 546 -11.16 -16.07 -6.36
N ALA A 547 -9.92 -15.73 -6.68
CA ALA A 547 -9.27 -14.49 -6.25
C ALA A 547 -9.92 -13.20 -6.81
N ASP A 548 -10.60 -13.30 -7.95
CA ASP A 548 -11.41 -12.21 -8.54
C ASP A 548 -12.77 -12.00 -7.84
N GLY A 549 -13.10 -12.82 -6.83
CA GLY A 549 -14.35 -12.76 -6.08
C GLY A 549 -15.52 -13.51 -6.71
N ASN A 550 -15.32 -14.18 -7.85
CA ASN A 550 -16.38 -15.05 -8.40
C ASN A 550 -16.65 -16.21 -7.43
N LEU A 551 -17.94 -16.39 -7.09
CA LEU A 551 -18.39 -17.34 -6.08
C LEU A 551 -19.41 -18.31 -6.68
N THR A 552 -19.10 -19.61 -6.64
CA THR A 552 -20.01 -20.69 -7.06
C THR A 552 -20.54 -21.44 -5.84
N VAL A 553 -21.86 -21.38 -5.63
CA VAL A 553 -22.55 -22.15 -4.57
C VAL A 553 -22.86 -23.56 -5.08
N VAL A 554 -22.16 -24.56 -4.56
CA VAL A 554 -22.37 -25.99 -4.86
C VAL A 554 -23.30 -26.59 -3.81
N SER A 555 -24.52 -26.96 -4.24
CA SER A 555 -25.50 -27.66 -3.40
C SER A 555 -25.15 -29.15 -3.23
N PRO A 556 -25.61 -29.82 -2.16
CA PRO A 556 -25.48 -31.26 -2.01
C PRO A 556 -26.15 -32.06 -3.15
N GLU A 557 -25.60 -33.22 -3.48
CA GLU A 557 -26.24 -34.23 -4.35
C GLU A 557 -27.39 -34.98 -3.64
N GLU A 558 -28.38 -35.49 -4.41
CA GLU A 558 -29.60 -36.20 -3.93
C GLU A 558 -29.44 -37.74 -3.80
#